data_AF-A0A357V3I5-F1
#
_entry.id   AF-A0A357V3I5-F1
#
_cell.length_a   1.000
_cell.length_b   1.000
_cell.length_c   1.000
_cell.angle_alpha   90.00
_cell.angle_beta   90.00
_cell.angle_gamma   90.00
#
_symmetry.space_group_name_H-M   'P 1'
#
loop_
_entity.id
_entity.type
_entity.pdbx_description
1 polymer ?
#
loop_
_entity_poly.entity_id
_entity_poly.type
_entity_poly.pdbx_seq_one_letter_code
_entity_poly.pdbx_strand_id
1 'polypeptide(L)' 'EIRTPLNAIVGLTGLALQTKLTEQQEDYLTKVDMSSHALLGLINDILDF' A
#
# COMPACT_ATOMS: atom_id res chain seq x y z
N GLU A 1 -5.45 8.43 13.98
CA GLU A 1 -4.23 7.59 13.86
C GLU A 1 -4.25 6.64 12.65
N ILE A 2 -4.94 6.98 11.55
CA ILE A 2 -5.11 6.06 10.41
C ILE A 2 -3.81 5.92 9.57
N ARG A 3 -2.93 6.92 9.62
CA ARG A 3 -1.66 6.93 8.86
C ARG A 3 -0.70 5.82 9.28
N THR A 4 -0.59 5.49 10.56
CA THR A 4 0.34 4.46 11.07
C THR A 4 0.06 3.06 10.51
N PRO A 5 -1.18 2.50 10.61
CA PRO A 5 -1.46 1.20 10.02
C PRO A 5 -1.37 1.22 8.49
N LEU A 6 -1.72 2.33 7.82
CA LEU A 6 -1.61 2.42 6.36
C LEU A 6 -0.16 2.44 5.88
N ASN A 7 0.72 3.19 6.55
CA ASN A 7 2.15 3.20 6.24
C ASN A 7 2.77 1.81 6.45
N ALA A 8 2.30 1.05 7.44
CA ALA A 8 2.73 -0.34 7.61
C ALA A 8 2.30 -1.21 6.42
N ILE A 9 1.07 -1.07 5.92
CA ILE A 9 0.61 -1.81 4.72
C ILE A 9 1.46 -1.47 3.51
N VAL A 10 1.70 -0.18 3.23
CA VAL A 10 2.55 0.26 2.11
C VAL A 10 3.97 -0.31 2.25
N GLY A 11 4.59 -0.15 3.42
CA GLY A 11 5.95 -0.63 3.66
C GLY A 11 6.09 -2.15 3.55
N LEU A 12 5.17 -2.91 4.16
CA LEU A 12 5.19 -4.37 4.10
C LEU A 12 4.90 -4.90 2.69
N THR A 13 4.01 -4.26 1.94
CA THR A 13 3.73 -4.60 0.54
C THR A 13 4.96 -4.37 -0.32
N GLY A 14 5.65 -3.24 -0.15
CA GLY A 14 6.91 -2.93 -0.84
C GLY A 14 8.04 -3.92 -0.52
N LEU A 15 8.15 -4.37 0.73
CA LEU A 15 9.11 -5.42 1.11
C LEU A 15 8.75 -6.78 0.49
N ALA A 16 7.46 -7.14 0.45
CA ALA A 16 7.00 -8.38 -0.15
C ALA A 16 7.27 -8.43 -1.67
N LEU A 17 7.07 -7.32 -2.37
CA LEU A 17 7.37 -7.16 -3.80
C LEU A 17 8.86 -7.36 -4.15
N GLN A 18 9.76 -7.26 -3.16
CA GLN A 18 11.19 -7.50 -3.35
C GLN A 18 11.60 -8.97 -3.15
N THR A 19 10.63 -9.87 -2.88
CA THR A 19 10.88 -11.29 -2.66
C THR A 19 10.64 -12.12 -3.93
N LYS A 20 10.91 -13.43 -3.89
CA LYS A 20 10.48 -14.33 -4.97
C LYS A 20 8.98 -14.57 -4.88
N LEU A 21 8.25 -14.13 -5.89
CA LEU A 21 6.80 -14.25 -6.00
C LEU A 21 6.41 -15.09 -7.22
N THR A 22 5.23 -15.68 -7.16
CA THR A 22 4.56 -16.14 -8.38
C THR A 22 3.93 -14.96 -9.12
N GLU A 23 3.65 -15.08 -10.42
CA GLU A 23 2.99 -14.03 -11.21
C GLU A 23 1.66 -13.56 -10.57
N GLN A 24 0.89 -14.50 -9.99
CA GLN A 24 -0.36 -14.17 -9.32
C GLN A 24 -0.15 -13.38 -8.02
N GLN A 25 0.89 -13.71 -7.24
CA GLN A 25 1.21 -12.98 -6.02
C GLN A 25 1.71 -11.56 -6.33
N GLU A 26 2.52 -11.41 -7.38
CA GLU A 26 3.00 -10.11 -7.85
C GLU A 26 1.84 -9.24 -8.33
N ASP A 27 0.90 -9.78 -9.12
CA ASP A 27 -0.32 -9.07 -9.55
C ASP A 27 -1.14 -8.59 -8.35
N TYR A 28 -1.32 -9.45 -7.33
CA TYR A 28 -2.06 -9.09 -6.12
C TYR A 28 -1.36 -8.00 -5.31
N LEU A 29 -0.06 -8.15 -5.07
CA LEU A 29 0.71 -7.18 -4.29
C LEU A 29 0.82 -5.83 -5.01
N THR A 30 0.94 -5.84 -6.34
CA THR A 30 0.91 -4.61 -7.16
C THR A 30 -0.43 -3.88 -6.99
N LYS A 31 -1.56 -4.60 -7.01
CA LYS A 31 -2.89 -4.01 -6.78
C LYS A 31 -3.05 -3.47 -5.36
N VAL A 32 -2.51 -4.17 -4.35
CA VAL A 32 -2.51 -3.70 -2.95
C VAL A 32 -1.68 -2.42 -2.82
N ASP A 33 -0.50 -2.37 -3.44
CA ASP A 33 0.38 -1.20 -3.41
C ASP A 33 -0.30 0.04 -4.01
N MET A 34 -0.85 -0.10 -5.21
CA MET A 34 -1.60 0.97 -5.88
C MET A 34 -2.79 1.45 -5.04
N SER A 35 -3.57 0.52 -4.48
CA SER A 35 -4.75 0.84 -3.66
C SER A 35 -4.36 1.55 -2.36
N SER A 36 -3.25 1.13 -1.75
CA SER A 36 -2.76 1.72 -0.49
C SER A 36 -2.28 3.15 -0.70
N HIS A 37 -1.58 3.44 -1.80
CA HIS A 37 -1.18 4.80 -2.17
C HIS A 37 -2.39 5.69 -2.49
N ALA A 38 -3.38 5.18 -3.22
CA ALA A 38 -4.61 5.92 -3.51
C ALA A 38 -5.36 6.28 -2.22
N LEU A 39 -5.49 5.34 -1.29
CA LEU A 39 -6.12 5.58 0.01
C LEU A 39 -5.34 6.60 0.85
N LEU A 40 -4.01 6.57 0.78
CA LEU A 40 -3.14 7.51 1.49
C LEU A 40 -3.33 8.94 0.95
N GLY A 41 -3.48 9.09 -0.38
CA GLY A 41 -3.87 10.34 -1.02
C GLY A 41 -5.20 10.87 -0.49
N LEU A 42 -6.25 10.04 -0.52
CA LEU A 42 -7.58 10.41 0.00
C LEU A 42 -7.55 10.82 1.48
N ILE A 43 -6.79 10.12 2.31
CA ILE A 43 -6.64 10.46 3.73
C ILE A 43 -5.91 11.79 3.91
N ASN A 44 -4.88 12.06 3.11
CA ASN A 44 -4.20 13.36 3.14
C ASN A 44 -5.17 14.47 2.72
N ASP A 45 -5.91 14.27 1.63
CA ASP A 45 -6.90 15.23 1.14
C ASP A 45 -7.96 15.56 2.20
N ILE A 46 -8.45 14.58 2.97
CA ILE A 46 -9.43 14.79 4.05
C ILE A 46 -8.82 15.51 5.26
N LEU A 47 -7.56 15.22 5.60
CA LEU A 47 -6.90 15.79 6.78
C LEU A 47 -6.35 17.21 6.56
N ASP A 48 -6.14 17.60 5.30
CA ASP A 48 -5.67 18.94 4.94
C ASP A 48 -6.80 20.01 4.94
N PHE A 49 -8.05 19.62 5.25
CA PHE A 49 -9.18 20.52 5.55
C PHE A 49 -9.34 20.80 7.06
#